data_AF-A0A2T4BXU1-F1
#
_entry.id   AF-A0A2T4BXU1-F1
#
_cell.length_a   1.000
_cell.length_b   1.000
_cell.length_c   1.000
_cell.angle_alpha   90.00
_cell.angle_beta   90.00
_cell.angle_gamma   90.00
#
_symmetry.space_group_name_H-M   'P 1'
#
loop_
_entity.id
_entity.type
_entity.pdbx_description
1 polymer ?
#
loop_
_entity_poly.entity_id
_entity_poly.type
_entity_poly.pdbx_seq_one_letter_code
_entity_poly.pdbx_strand_id
1 'polypeptide(L)'
;MSSVDGYYNALRQSLPTSPGRRTWKGDENNLFSPLALYFRGDEFPTEKKGEKTMIGQNGWLECTDKSDPNKDRQTPQKKTGILDGIRKIAKDMSRRTQPAAKGSVGTRAAVSLDPREQSLLYCELEFNLTTALNMYISEELDKGHLSPDNLKRVSDEWHQKGHHKVVGFRYDLETQLELVSLHINDFSFYGRRQGNTAEIALLLNEMKTNARNMRIRTFCQPDTTVAKHLVDSQSLFNLINASASQQVALAEIARFFKLLIK
;
A
#
# COMPACT_ATOMS: atom_id res chain seq x y z
N MET A 1 -17.55 -16.23 -33.39
CA MET A 1 -16.73 -15.03 -33.11
C MET A 1 -17.56 -13.99 -32.36
N SER A 2 -18.09 -14.29 -31.16
CA SER A 2 -19.11 -13.41 -30.52
C SER A 2 -19.12 -13.38 -28.99
N SER A 3 -18.14 -14.00 -28.31
CA SER A 3 -18.12 -14.04 -26.83
C SER A 3 -17.00 -13.18 -26.21
N VAL A 4 -15.83 -13.12 -26.86
CA VAL A 4 -14.65 -12.42 -26.36
C VAL A 4 -14.80 -10.89 -26.45
N ASP A 5 -15.37 -10.38 -27.55
CA ASP A 5 -15.62 -8.94 -27.74
C ASP A 5 -16.64 -8.36 -26.75
N GLY A 6 -17.56 -9.19 -26.26
CA GLY A 6 -18.54 -8.79 -25.25
C GLY A 6 -17.89 -8.52 -23.89
N TYR A 7 -16.89 -9.31 -23.52
CA TYR A 7 -16.17 -9.15 -22.25
C TYR A 7 -15.21 -7.96 -22.28
N TYR A 8 -14.52 -7.72 -23.40
CA TYR A 8 -13.72 -6.51 -23.60
C TYR A 8 -14.56 -5.23 -23.54
N ASN A 9 -15.74 -5.24 -24.16
CA ASN A 9 -16.66 -4.11 -24.10
C ASN A 9 -17.26 -3.92 -22.69
N ALA A 10 -17.57 -5.00 -21.98
CA ALA A 10 -18.05 -4.93 -20.60
C ALA A 10 -16.97 -4.40 -19.63
N LEU A 11 -15.70 -4.80 -19.81
CA LEU A 11 -14.57 -4.23 -19.05
C LEU A 11 -14.38 -2.74 -19.36
N ARG A 12 -14.44 -2.33 -20.64
CA ARG A 12 -14.42 -0.92 -21.05
C ARG A 12 -15.58 -0.09 -20.51
N GLN A 13 -16.77 -0.68 -20.39
CA GLN A 13 -17.97 -0.03 -19.88
C GLN A 13 -18.04 -0.04 -18.34
N SER A 14 -17.38 -1.00 -17.69
CA SER A 14 -17.26 -1.07 -16.22
C SER A 14 -16.15 -0.20 -15.67
N LEU A 15 -15.18 0.19 -16.51
CA LEU A 15 -14.34 1.35 -16.25
C LEU A 15 -15.26 2.58 -16.25
N PRO A 16 -15.26 3.40 -15.19
CA PRO A 16 -16.06 4.61 -15.19
C PRO A 16 -15.71 5.44 -16.43
N THR A 17 -16.67 5.64 -17.31
CA THR A 17 -16.60 6.66 -18.37
C THR A 17 -16.30 7.96 -17.66
N SER A 18 -15.07 8.48 -17.84
CA SER A 18 -14.52 9.63 -17.11
C SER A 18 -15.61 10.66 -16.78
N PRO A 19 -16.13 10.69 -15.54
CA PRO A 19 -17.10 11.69 -15.14
C PRO A 19 -16.32 12.95 -14.85
N GLY A 20 -15.99 13.70 -15.90
CA GLY A 20 -15.07 14.82 -15.84
C GLY A 20 -13.67 14.34 -15.49
N ARG A 21 -12.70 14.58 -16.36
CA ARG A 21 -11.31 14.57 -15.96
C ARG A 21 -11.21 15.65 -14.87
N ARG A 22 -11.31 15.27 -13.59
CA ARG A 22 -10.82 16.10 -12.50
C ARG A 22 -9.31 16.07 -12.73
N THR A 23 -8.85 16.93 -13.61
CA THR A 23 -7.45 17.25 -13.74
C THR A 23 -7.10 17.74 -12.35
N TRP A 24 -6.41 16.90 -11.58
CA TRP A 24 -5.56 17.44 -10.54
C TRP A 24 -4.59 18.34 -11.31
N LYS A 25 -4.94 19.63 -11.43
CA LYS A 25 -3.95 20.70 -11.60
C LYS A 25 -3.21 20.79 -10.26
N GLY A 26 -2.60 19.69 -9.84
CA GLY A 26 -1.42 19.78 -9.02
C GLY A 26 -0.31 20.05 -10.01
N ASP A 27 0.52 21.05 -9.75
CA ASP A 27 1.81 21.14 -10.43
C ASP A 27 2.41 19.72 -10.46
N GLU A 28 2.73 19.20 -11.65
CA GLU A 28 3.39 17.89 -11.79
C GLU A 28 4.69 17.80 -10.98
N ASN A 29 5.17 18.96 -10.50
CA ASN A 29 6.34 19.15 -9.65
C ASN A 29 6.06 19.17 -8.12
N ASN A 30 4.82 18.98 -7.66
CA ASN A 30 4.47 19.03 -6.22
C ASN A 30 3.58 17.84 -5.79
N LEU A 31 3.99 16.61 -6.10
CA LEU A 31 3.43 15.46 -5.39
C LEU A 31 3.87 15.51 -3.92
N PHE A 32 2.92 15.62 -3.01
CA PHE A 32 3.20 15.58 -1.58
C PHE A 32 3.66 14.19 -1.17
N SER A 33 4.89 14.07 -0.69
CA SER A 33 5.35 12.90 0.08
C SER A 33 5.43 13.27 1.58
N PRO A 34 4.93 12.44 2.50
CA PRO A 34 5.18 12.58 3.93
C PRO A 34 6.67 12.56 4.30
N LEU A 35 7.55 11.98 3.47
CA LEU A 35 9.00 12.00 3.69
C LEU A 35 9.59 13.39 3.45
N ALA A 36 8.90 14.26 2.69
CA ALA A 36 9.33 15.64 2.48
C ALA A 36 9.48 16.42 3.80
N LEU A 37 8.77 16.02 4.86
CA LEU A 37 8.90 16.61 6.19
C LEU A 37 10.26 16.33 6.85
N TYR A 38 10.92 15.23 6.50
CA TYR A 38 12.27 14.90 6.99
C TYR A 38 13.38 15.63 6.22
N PHE A 39 13.05 16.18 5.06
CA PHE A 39 13.98 16.96 4.24
C PHE A 39 13.83 18.48 4.44
N ARG A 40 12.83 18.93 5.21
CA ARG A 40 12.58 20.35 5.51
C ARG A 40 13.28 20.72 6.81
N GLY A 41 14.06 21.81 6.79
CA GLY A 41 14.70 22.37 7.99
C GLY A 41 13.72 23.07 8.93
N ASP A 42 14.24 23.59 10.04
CA ASP A 42 13.48 24.22 11.15
C ASP A 42 12.60 25.43 10.76
N GLU A 43 12.67 25.89 9.51
CA GLU A 43 11.97 27.08 9.00
C GLU A 43 10.52 26.81 8.54
N PHE A 44 10.05 25.57 8.59
CA PHE A 44 8.68 25.26 8.17
C PHE A 44 7.66 25.56 9.27
N PRO A 45 6.58 26.33 9.00
CA PRO A 45 5.57 26.64 10.02
C PRO A 45 4.91 25.34 10.52
N THR A 46 5.21 24.94 11.75
CA THR A 46 4.54 23.83 12.45
C THR A 46 3.20 24.24 13.04
N GLU A 47 2.73 25.45 12.72
CA GLU A 47 1.44 25.95 13.18
C GLU A 47 0.31 25.01 12.75
N LYS A 48 -0.27 24.35 13.75
CA LYS A 48 -1.46 23.51 13.62
C LYS A 48 -2.64 24.37 13.17
N LYS A 49 -2.84 24.52 11.86
CA LYS A 49 -4.02 25.22 11.31
C LYS A 49 -5.23 24.30 11.32
N GLY A 50 -6.14 24.57 12.25
CA GLY A 50 -7.46 23.94 12.34
C GLY A 50 -7.60 23.05 13.57
N GLU A 51 -8.29 23.55 14.59
CA GLU A 51 -8.68 22.78 15.77
C GLU A 51 -10.17 22.45 15.68
N LYS A 52 -10.53 21.59 14.71
CA LYS A 52 -11.88 21.00 14.69
C LYS A 52 -11.84 19.72 15.51
N THR A 53 -12.70 19.64 16.52
CA THR A 53 -12.97 18.39 17.24
C THR A 53 -13.65 17.43 16.27
N MET A 54 -12.86 16.49 15.72
CA MET A 54 -13.36 15.55 14.71
C MET A 54 -14.17 14.42 15.33
N ILE A 55 -13.83 14.00 16.56
CA ILE A 55 -14.36 12.82 17.26
C ILE A 55 -14.70 13.21 18.71
N GLY A 56 -15.74 12.63 19.30
CA GLY A 56 -16.25 12.96 20.63
C GLY A 56 -17.64 13.60 20.51
N GLN A 57 -18.36 13.75 21.62
CA GLN A 57 -19.75 14.21 21.62
C GLN A 57 -19.91 15.55 20.84
N ASN A 58 -20.66 15.52 19.72
CA ASN A 58 -20.81 16.61 18.73
C ASN A 58 -19.58 16.86 17.83
N GLY A 59 -18.70 15.89 17.72
CA GLY A 59 -17.56 15.88 16.81
C GLY A 59 -18.05 15.85 15.37
N TRP A 60 -17.27 16.46 14.48
CA TRP A 60 -17.69 16.63 13.09
C TRP A 60 -17.98 15.30 12.37
N LEU A 61 -17.33 14.20 12.78
CA LEU A 61 -17.54 12.86 12.20
C LEU A 61 -18.69 12.06 12.86
N GLU A 62 -19.25 12.50 13.99
CA GLU A 62 -20.39 11.82 14.64
C GLU A 62 -21.75 12.24 14.07
N CYS A 63 -21.79 13.34 13.31
CA CYS A 63 -23.03 13.86 12.71
C CYS A 63 -23.28 13.25 11.33
N THR A 64 -23.55 11.95 11.28
CA THR A 64 -24.31 11.35 10.17
C THR A 64 -25.78 11.41 10.54
N ASP A 65 -26.53 12.32 9.94
CA ASP A 65 -27.98 12.52 10.05
C ASP A 65 -28.49 13.14 11.36
N LYS A 66 -28.53 14.48 11.41
CA LYS A 66 -29.57 15.17 12.20
C LYS A 66 -30.90 15.03 11.47
N SER A 67 -31.61 13.95 11.76
CA SER A 67 -33.06 13.90 11.55
C SER A 67 -33.73 14.95 12.45
N ASP A 68 -34.74 15.60 11.88
CA ASP A 68 -35.51 16.73 12.42
C ASP A 68 -35.93 16.57 13.90
N PRO A 69 -35.81 17.62 14.74
CA PRO A 69 -36.18 17.55 16.15
C PRO A 69 -37.65 17.91 16.33
N ASN A 70 -38.58 17.07 15.88
CA ASN A 70 -39.96 17.16 16.37
C ASN A 70 -40.76 15.86 16.19
N LYS A 71 -40.58 14.91 17.11
CA LYS A 71 -41.73 14.16 17.61
C LYS A 71 -41.49 13.65 19.02
N ASP A 72 -42.39 14.10 19.87
CA ASP A 72 -42.48 13.87 21.30
C ASP A 72 -42.34 12.40 21.74
N ARG A 73 -41.55 12.26 22.81
CA ARG A 73 -41.82 11.50 24.03
C ARG A 73 -42.51 10.14 23.87
N GLN A 74 -41.73 9.08 24.11
CA GLN A 74 -41.97 8.22 25.26
C GLN A 74 -40.69 7.46 25.66
N THR A 75 -40.36 7.59 26.94
CA THR A 75 -39.21 7.00 27.64
C THR A 75 -39.29 5.47 27.75
N PRO A 76 -38.18 4.73 27.63
CA PRO A 76 -38.02 3.43 28.26
C PRO A 76 -37.32 3.57 29.61
N GLN A 77 -37.95 3.02 30.64
CA GLN A 77 -37.39 2.84 31.98
C GLN A 77 -36.22 1.84 31.98
N LYS A 78 -35.19 2.22 32.74
CA LYS A 78 -34.18 1.41 33.46
C LYS A 78 -34.13 -0.10 33.18
N LYS A 79 -32.93 -0.61 32.88
CA LYS A 79 -32.21 -1.57 33.75
C LYS A 79 -30.75 -1.86 33.34
N THR A 80 -29.89 -1.73 34.35
CA THR A 80 -28.70 -2.54 34.71
C THR A 80 -27.53 -2.72 33.73
N GLY A 81 -26.50 -1.93 34.01
CA GLY A 81 -25.08 -2.28 34.16
C GLY A 81 -24.60 -3.68 33.77
N ILE A 82 -23.63 -3.68 32.85
CA ILE A 82 -22.58 -4.71 32.73
C ILE A 82 -21.26 -3.95 32.50
N LEU A 83 -20.61 -3.50 33.57
CA LEU A 83 -19.23 -2.98 33.53
C LEU A 83 -18.32 -3.60 34.60
N ASP A 84 -18.67 -4.77 35.13
CA ASP A 84 -17.83 -5.53 36.07
C ASP A 84 -17.06 -6.70 35.43
N GLY A 85 -16.63 -6.54 34.17
CA GLY A 85 -15.92 -7.60 33.42
C GLY A 85 -14.48 -7.31 33.00
N ILE A 86 -14.00 -6.05 33.04
CA ILE A 86 -12.72 -5.66 32.39
C ILE A 86 -11.75 -4.97 33.38
N ARG A 87 -11.77 -5.37 34.65
CA ARG A 87 -10.73 -4.93 35.63
C ARG A 87 -10.03 -6.09 36.35
N LYS A 88 -9.96 -7.27 35.73
CA LYS A 88 -9.24 -8.43 36.28
C LYS A 88 -8.42 -9.23 35.25
N ILE A 89 -7.75 -8.55 34.30
CA ILE A 89 -6.64 -9.13 33.51
C ILE A 89 -5.55 -8.08 33.28
N ALA A 90 -5.17 -7.36 34.34
CA ALA A 90 -4.04 -6.44 34.32
C ALA A 90 -3.36 -6.40 35.69
N LYS A 91 -3.18 -7.58 36.31
CA LYS A 91 -2.39 -7.73 37.53
C LYS A 91 -2.02 -9.20 37.75
N ASP A 92 -1.30 -9.81 36.79
CA ASP A 92 -0.51 -11.04 37.05
C ASP A 92 0.42 -11.47 35.89
N MET A 93 1.27 -10.55 35.39
CA MET A 93 2.46 -10.95 34.61
C MET A 93 3.72 -10.23 35.08
N SER A 94 3.86 -10.09 36.40
CA SER A 94 5.17 -9.82 37.00
C SER A 94 5.77 -11.12 37.50
N ARG A 95 6.97 -11.41 37.00
CA ARG A 95 7.93 -12.44 37.46
C ARG A 95 7.68 -13.88 37.02
N ARG A 96 8.22 -14.23 35.84
CA ARG A 96 8.91 -15.50 35.64
C ARG A 96 10.27 -15.26 34.99
N THR A 97 11.30 -15.26 35.83
CA THR A 97 12.70 -15.38 35.43
C THR A 97 12.88 -16.77 34.81
N GLN A 98 13.20 -16.83 33.52
CA GLN A 98 13.67 -18.06 32.87
C GLN A 98 15.20 -18.06 32.84
N PRO A 99 15.87 -19.20 33.08
CA PRO A 99 17.32 -19.29 33.14
C PRO A 99 17.94 -19.09 31.76
N ALA A 100 19.12 -18.47 31.76
CA ALA A 100 19.92 -18.16 30.58
C ALA A 100 20.21 -19.42 29.73
N ALA A 101 19.49 -19.54 28.62
CA ALA A 101 19.91 -20.41 27.53
C ALA A 101 21.15 -19.79 26.89
N LYS A 102 22.25 -20.55 26.88
CA LYS A 102 23.55 -20.19 26.31
C LYS A 102 23.37 -19.53 24.94
N GLY A 103 23.79 -18.28 24.85
CA GLY A 103 23.70 -17.46 23.65
C GLY A 103 24.48 -18.07 22.50
N SER A 104 23.76 -18.51 21.48
CA SER A 104 24.21 -18.22 20.12
C SER A 104 24.28 -16.70 20.02
N VAL A 105 25.48 -16.14 19.98
CA VAL A 105 25.69 -14.75 19.57
C VAL A 105 25.42 -14.71 18.07
N GLY A 106 24.15 -14.85 17.69
CA GLY A 106 23.69 -14.47 16.38
C GLY A 106 23.90 -12.97 16.32
N THR A 107 24.80 -12.53 15.44
CA THR A 107 24.97 -11.11 15.08
C THR A 107 23.58 -10.56 14.84
N ARG A 108 23.04 -9.78 15.79
CA ARG A 108 21.74 -9.13 15.59
C ARG A 108 21.93 -8.22 14.40
N ALA A 109 21.23 -8.50 13.31
CA ALA A 109 21.27 -7.63 12.14
C ALA A 109 20.84 -6.22 12.57
N ALA A 110 21.57 -5.20 12.09
CA ALA A 110 21.32 -3.82 12.48
C ALA A 110 19.90 -3.40 12.10
N VAL A 111 19.23 -2.70 13.00
CA VAL A 111 17.92 -2.08 12.79
C VAL A 111 18.09 -0.62 13.16
N SER A 112 18.30 0.23 12.16
CA SER A 112 18.58 1.66 12.37
C SER A 112 17.29 2.48 12.47
N LEU A 113 16.30 2.15 11.64
CA LEU A 113 15.02 2.84 11.57
C LEU A 113 14.10 2.40 12.71
N ASP A 114 13.49 3.36 13.39
CA ASP A 114 12.46 3.10 14.38
C ASP A 114 11.13 2.61 13.72
N PRO A 115 10.18 2.07 14.50
CA PRO A 115 8.93 1.56 13.94
C PRO A 115 8.11 2.60 13.15
N ARG A 116 8.17 3.88 13.53
CA ARG A 116 7.45 4.95 12.85
C ARG A 116 8.10 5.27 11.51
N GLU A 117 9.42 5.33 11.47
CA GLU A 117 10.22 5.54 10.25
C GLU A 117 10.03 4.40 9.26
N GLN A 118 10.08 3.14 9.72
CA GLN A 118 9.79 1.98 8.85
C GLN A 118 8.35 2.01 8.34
N SER A 119 7.37 2.39 9.17
CA SER A 119 5.98 2.51 8.72
C SER A 119 5.80 3.57 7.64
N LEU A 120 6.47 4.71 7.75
CA LEU A 120 6.43 5.78 6.73
C LEU A 120 7.09 5.33 5.43
N LEU A 121 8.30 4.74 5.53
CA LEU A 121 9.05 4.21 4.39
C LEU A 121 8.21 3.20 3.61
N TYR A 122 7.65 2.20 4.30
CA TYR A 122 6.89 1.14 3.62
C TYR A 122 5.55 1.62 3.08
N CYS A 123 4.89 2.57 3.74
CA CYS A 123 3.68 3.20 3.21
C CYS A 123 3.95 3.87 1.85
N GLU A 124 5.02 4.66 1.78
CA GLU A 124 5.41 5.36 0.56
C GLU A 124 5.89 4.41 -0.53
N LEU A 125 6.69 3.40 -0.15
CA LEU A 125 7.21 2.42 -1.09
C LEU A 125 6.08 1.59 -1.72
N GLU A 126 5.15 1.08 -0.89
CA GLU A 126 4.01 0.30 -1.38
C GLU A 126 3.08 1.14 -2.25
N PHE A 127 2.84 2.40 -1.88
CA PHE A 127 2.04 3.32 -2.69
C PHE A 127 2.66 3.58 -4.08
N ASN A 128 3.97 3.84 -4.15
CA ASN A 128 4.65 4.11 -5.41
C ASN A 128 4.73 2.85 -6.29
N LEU A 129 5.05 1.69 -5.71
CA LEU A 129 5.07 0.41 -6.43
C LEU A 129 3.71 0.07 -7.04
N THR A 130 2.65 0.15 -6.24
CA THR A 130 1.29 -0.19 -6.70
C THR A 130 0.74 0.78 -7.74
N THR A 131 1.16 2.05 -7.65
CA THR A 131 0.81 3.08 -8.63
C THR A 131 1.53 2.84 -9.95
N ALA A 132 2.83 2.52 -9.92
CA ALA A 132 3.62 2.21 -11.11
C ALA A 132 3.08 0.98 -11.85
N LEU A 133 2.80 -0.11 -11.13
CA LEU A 133 2.21 -1.30 -11.72
C LEU A 133 0.81 -1.05 -12.29
N ASN A 134 -0.04 -0.29 -11.59
CA ASN A 134 -1.35 0.06 -12.14
C ASN A 134 -1.25 0.83 -13.46
N MET A 135 -0.32 1.80 -13.56
CA MET A 135 -0.09 2.54 -14.81
C MET A 135 0.43 1.61 -15.91
N TYR A 136 1.46 0.82 -15.61
CA TYR A 136 2.04 -0.13 -16.55
C TYR A 136 1.01 -1.13 -17.10
N ILE A 137 0.21 -1.76 -16.24
CA ILE A 137 -0.84 -2.70 -16.68
C ILE A 137 -1.90 -1.99 -17.52
N SER A 138 -2.22 -0.73 -17.21
CA SER A 138 -3.15 0.06 -18.03
C SER A 138 -2.59 0.34 -19.42
N GLU A 139 -1.30 0.66 -19.53
CA GLU A 139 -0.63 0.85 -20.83
C GLU A 139 -0.56 -0.45 -21.63
N GLU A 140 -0.30 -1.59 -21.00
CA GLU A 140 -0.31 -2.89 -21.67
C GLU A 140 -1.72 -3.33 -22.10
N LEU A 141 -2.77 -2.95 -21.35
CA LEU A 141 -4.16 -3.09 -21.81
C LEU A 141 -4.41 -2.26 -23.07
N ASP A 142 -3.98 -1.00 -23.09
CA ASP A 142 -4.19 -0.11 -24.25
C ASP A 142 -3.46 -0.60 -25.50
N LYS A 143 -2.34 -1.32 -25.33
CA LYS A 143 -1.62 -2.03 -26.41
C LYS A 143 -2.27 -3.34 -26.84
N GLY A 144 -3.27 -3.84 -26.09
CA GLY A 144 -3.94 -5.11 -26.36
C GLY A 144 -3.16 -6.35 -25.89
N HIS A 145 -2.17 -6.18 -25.01
CA HIS A 145 -1.35 -7.27 -24.49
C HIS A 145 -1.95 -7.95 -23.25
N LEU A 146 -3.04 -7.42 -22.69
CA LEU A 146 -3.70 -7.98 -21.51
C LEU A 146 -4.69 -9.09 -21.90
N SER A 147 -4.41 -10.32 -21.49
CA SER A 147 -5.31 -11.47 -21.69
C SER A 147 -6.54 -11.38 -20.77
N PRO A 148 -7.76 -11.41 -21.33
CA PRO A 148 -9.00 -11.38 -20.55
C PRO A 148 -9.16 -12.56 -19.61
N ASP A 149 -8.68 -13.73 -20.02
CA ASP A 149 -8.81 -14.97 -19.25
C ASP A 149 -7.93 -14.91 -17.99
N ASN A 150 -6.69 -14.42 -18.14
CA ASN A 150 -5.79 -14.19 -17.02
C ASN A 150 -6.36 -13.12 -16.06
N LEU A 151 -6.88 -12.01 -16.60
CA LEU A 151 -7.49 -10.95 -15.79
C LEU A 151 -8.72 -11.47 -15.04
N LYS A 152 -9.58 -12.25 -15.71
CA LYS A 152 -10.76 -12.87 -15.08
C LYS A 152 -10.34 -13.78 -13.94
N ARG A 153 -9.33 -14.64 -14.13
CA ARG A 153 -8.80 -15.52 -13.08
C ARG A 153 -8.36 -14.72 -11.84
N VAL A 154 -7.56 -13.67 -12.04
CA VAL A 154 -7.09 -12.81 -10.94
C VAL A 154 -8.25 -12.10 -10.24
N SER A 155 -9.22 -11.59 -10.99
CA SER A 155 -10.42 -10.92 -10.45
C SER A 155 -11.32 -11.87 -9.65
N ASP A 156 -11.50 -13.10 -10.13
CA ASP A 156 -12.29 -14.14 -9.47
C ASP A 156 -11.60 -14.57 -8.16
N GLU A 157 -10.29 -14.80 -8.18
CA GLU A 157 -9.50 -15.12 -6.98
C GLU A 157 -9.53 -13.98 -5.95
N TRP A 158 -9.48 -12.72 -6.41
CA TRP A 158 -9.60 -11.55 -5.55
C TRP A 158 -10.96 -11.48 -4.84
N HIS A 159 -12.06 -11.74 -5.57
CA HIS A 159 -13.40 -11.80 -4.98
C HIS A 159 -13.58 -12.99 -4.04
N GLN A 160 -13.02 -14.16 -4.37
CA GLN A 160 -13.11 -15.34 -3.51
C GLN A 160 -12.42 -15.14 -2.15
N LYS A 161 -11.41 -14.27 -2.09
CA LYS A 161 -10.78 -13.83 -0.83
C LYS A 161 -11.64 -12.82 -0.03
N GLY A 162 -12.82 -12.47 -0.52
CA GLY A 162 -13.73 -11.52 0.12
C GLY A 162 -13.34 -10.06 -0.09
N HIS A 163 -12.44 -9.76 -1.03
CA HIS A 163 -12.03 -8.39 -1.30
C HIS A 163 -13.02 -7.65 -2.21
N HIS A 164 -13.13 -6.33 -2.02
CA HIS A 164 -13.97 -5.47 -2.85
C HIS A 164 -13.40 -5.31 -4.27
N LYS A 165 -14.30 -5.00 -5.22
CA LYS A 165 -13.90 -4.62 -6.58
C LYS A 165 -12.92 -3.46 -6.55
N VAL A 166 -11.87 -3.56 -7.37
CA VAL A 166 -10.86 -2.51 -7.51
C VAL A 166 -11.22 -1.54 -8.63
N VAL A 167 -10.76 -0.31 -8.51
CA VAL A 167 -10.82 0.68 -9.60
C VAL A 167 -9.57 0.51 -10.47
N GLY A 168 -9.73 0.35 -11.78
CA GLY A 168 -8.62 0.04 -12.68
C GLY A 168 -7.94 -1.28 -12.30
N PHE A 169 -6.63 -1.25 -12.08
CA PHE A 169 -5.83 -2.41 -11.65
C PHE A 169 -5.28 -2.23 -10.23
N ARG A 170 -5.95 -1.45 -9.37
CA ARG A 170 -5.54 -1.12 -7.99
C ARG A 170 -5.70 -2.30 -7.00
N TYR A 171 -5.28 -3.49 -7.40
CA TYR A 171 -5.09 -4.62 -6.49
C TYR A 171 -3.92 -4.35 -5.52
N ASP A 172 -3.77 -5.21 -4.51
CA ASP A 172 -2.56 -5.19 -3.69
C ASP A 172 -1.30 -5.50 -4.52
N LEU A 173 -0.13 -5.10 -4.00
CA LEU A 173 1.14 -5.22 -4.70
C LEU A 173 1.41 -6.65 -5.20
N GLU A 174 1.15 -7.64 -4.34
CA GLU A 174 1.37 -9.05 -4.66
C GLU A 174 0.47 -9.51 -5.82
N THR A 175 -0.80 -9.12 -5.82
CA THR A 175 -1.77 -9.48 -6.86
C THR A 175 -1.46 -8.79 -8.18
N GLN A 176 -1.01 -7.54 -8.16
CA GLN A 176 -0.54 -6.86 -9.38
C GLN A 176 0.69 -7.54 -9.98
N LEU A 177 1.66 -7.95 -9.15
CA LEU A 177 2.85 -8.68 -9.60
C LEU A 177 2.50 -10.07 -10.16
N GLU A 178 1.52 -10.76 -9.58
CA GLU A 178 0.97 -12.00 -10.13
C GLU A 178 0.35 -11.77 -11.50
N LEU A 179 -0.47 -10.72 -11.66
CA LEU A 179 -1.06 -10.38 -12.95
C LEU A 179 0.00 -10.12 -14.01
N VAL A 180 1.07 -9.38 -13.69
CA VAL A 180 2.20 -9.15 -14.60
C VAL A 180 2.92 -10.47 -14.92
N SER A 181 3.12 -11.34 -13.93
CA SER A 181 3.78 -12.63 -14.11
C SER A 181 3.03 -13.57 -15.05
N LEU A 182 1.69 -13.51 -15.07
CA LEU A 182 0.87 -14.27 -16.01
C LEU A 182 0.99 -13.84 -17.46
N HIS A 183 1.42 -12.59 -17.66
CA HIS A 183 1.58 -11.98 -18.97
C HIS A 183 3.06 -11.83 -19.33
N ILE A 184 3.94 -12.65 -18.75
CA ILE A 184 5.38 -12.52 -18.95
C ILE A 184 5.82 -12.66 -20.42
N ASN A 185 5.02 -13.35 -21.24
CA ASN A 185 5.26 -13.52 -22.68
C ASN A 185 4.47 -12.52 -23.55
N ASP A 186 3.51 -11.81 -22.97
CA ASP A 186 2.59 -10.92 -23.69
C ASP A 186 2.98 -9.45 -23.48
N PHE A 187 3.42 -9.10 -22.27
CA PHE A 187 3.76 -7.73 -21.89
C PHE A 187 5.11 -7.28 -22.43
N SER A 188 5.20 -5.99 -22.72
CA SER A 188 6.45 -5.32 -23.10
C SER A 188 7.28 -4.99 -21.85
N PHE A 189 8.43 -5.65 -21.69
CA PHE A 189 9.39 -5.39 -20.62
C PHE A 189 10.62 -4.62 -21.12
N TYR A 190 11.30 -3.93 -20.21
CA TYR A 190 12.37 -2.98 -20.51
C TYR A 190 13.63 -3.20 -19.66
N GLY A 191 14.70 -2.48 -20.03
CA GLY A 191 15.97 -2.47 -19.31
C GLY A 191 16.81 -3.73 -19.54
N ARG A 192 17.81 -3.94 -18.68
CA ARG A 192 18.84 -4.99 -18.87
C ARG A 192 18.31 -6.44 -18.93
N ARG A 193 17.10 -6.69 -18.41
CA ARG A 193 16.47 -8.03 -18.38
C ARG A 193 15.53 -8.26 -19.55
N GLN A 194 15.34 -7.26 -20.41
CA GLN A 194 14.47 -7.35 -21.57
C GLN A 194 14.88 -8.52 -22.46
N GLY A 195 13.91 -9.34 -22.84
CA GLY A 195 14.12 -10.53 -23.68
C GLY A 195 14.60 -11.77 -22.93
N ASN A 196 14.88 -11.69 -21.62
CA ASN A 196 15.20 -12.85 -20.79
C ASN A 196 14.05 -13.15 -19.82
N THR A 197 13.06 -13.93 -20.28
CA THR A 197 11.88 -14.33 -19.51
C THR A 197 12.24 -14.99 -18.17
N ALA A 198 13.34 -15.74 -18.09
CA ALA A 198 13.76 -16.38 -16.84
C ALA A 198 14.23 -15.36 -15.79
N GLU A 199 15.05 -14.37 -16.19
CA GLU A 199 15.46 -13.29 -15.28
C GLU A 199 14.30 -12.39 -14.85
N ILE A 200 13.34 -12.17 -15.76
CA ILE A 200 12.12 -11.42 -15.45
C ILE A 200 11.28 -12.19 -14.42
N ALA A 201 11.08 -13.49 -14.62
CA ALA A 201 10.31 -14.34 -13.70
C ALA A 201 10.93 -14.38 -12.31
N LEU A 202 12.26 -14.47 -12.21
CA LEU A 202 12.99 -14.38 -10.96
C LEU A 202 12.73 -13.03 -10.26
N LEU A 203 12.92 -11.90 -10.96
CA LEU A 203 12.67 -10.60 -10.35
C LEU A 203 11.23 -10.43 -9.87
N LEU A 204 10.24 -10.88 -10.65
CA LEU A 204 8.83 -10.80 -10.26
C LEU A 204 8.51 -11.67 -9.04
N ASN A 205 9.07 -12.89 -8.96
CA ASN A 205 8.92 -13.77 -7.81
C ASN A 205 9.58 -13.18 -6.54
N GLU A 206 10.76 -12.59 -6.69
CA GLU A 206 11.46 -11.90 -5.61
C GLU A 206 10.66 -10.70 -5.12
N MET A 207 10.06 -9.93 -6.03
CA MET A 207 9.17 -8.82 -5.69
C MET A 207 7.89 -9.29 -4.99
N LYS A 208 7.30 -10.44 -5.37
CA LYS A 208 6.17 -11.03 -4.64
C LYS A 208 6.56 -11.40 -3.21
N THR A 209 7.77 -11.94 -3.03
CA THR A 209 8.31 -12.25 -1.69
C THR A 209 8.51 -10.96 -0.88
N ASN A 210 9.08 -9.92 -1.49
CA ASN A 210 9.22 -8.62 -0.86
C ASN A 210 7.86 -8.02 -0.46
N ALA A 211 6.84 -8.10 -1.34
CA ALA A 211 5.48 -7.62 -1.04
C ALA A 211 4.87 -8.31 0.19
N ARG A 212 5.06 -9.62 0.34
CA ARG A 212 4.64 -10.37 1.53
C ARG A 212 5.39 -9.92 2.79
N ASN A 213 6.70 -9.72 2.69
CA ASN A 213 7.50 -9.22 3.80
C ASN A 213 7.09 -7.81 4.23
N MET A 214 6.84 -6.91 3.27
CA MET A 214 6.39 -5.54 3.51
C MET A 214 5.02 -5.49 4.22
N ARG A 215 4.12 -6.45 3.96
CA ARG A 215 2.82 -6.55 4.64
C ARG A 215 2.93 -6.87 6.14
N ILE A 216 4.08 -7.37 6.61
CA ILE A 216 4.31 -7.67 8.03
C ILE A 216 4.65 -6.38 8.78
N ARG A 217 3.64 -5.82 9.45
CA ARG A 217 3.72 -4.53 10.17
C ARG A 217 4.34 -4.62 11.57
N THR A 218 5.39 -5.43 11.73
CA THR A 218 6.19 -5.44 12.96
C THR A 218 7.18 -4.28 13.01
N PHE A 219 7.54 -3.72 11.84
CA PHE A 219 8.38 -2.53 11.69
C PHE A 219 9.72 -2.61 12.42
N CYS A 220 10.29 -3.81 12.46
CA CYS A 220 11.59 -4.11 13.03
C CYS A 220 12.48 -4.86 12.02
N GLN A 221 12.30 -4.56 10.73
CA GLN A 221 13.06 -5.22 9.66
C GLN A 221 14.53 -4.78 9.73
N PRO A 222 15.49 -5.70 9.52
CA PRO A 222 16.90 -5.36 9.40
C PRO A 222 17.18 -4.38 8.27
N ASP A 223 18.21 -3.54 8.44
CA ASP A 223 18.63 -2.57 7.43
C ASP A 223 18.97 -3.24 6.09
N THR A 224 19.56 -4.44 6.13
CA THR A 224 19.84 -5.24 4.93
C THR A 224 18.58 -5.66 4.18
N THR A 225 17.50 -5.96 4.91
CA THR A 225 16.19 -6.29 4.33
C THR A 225 15.54 -5.07 3.70
N VAL A 226 15.57 -3.92 4.39
CA VAL A 226 15.06 -2.64 3.85
C VAL A 226 15.84 -2.24 2.59
N ALA A 227 17.17 -2.33 2.62
CA ALA A 227 18.03 -2.06 1.48
C ALA A 227 17.70 -2.96 0.29
N LYS A 228 17.50 -4.27 0.51
CA LYS A 228 17.08 -5.21 -0.52
C LYS A 228 15.76 -4.80 -1.15
N HIS A 229 14.76 -4.45 -0.33
CA HIS A 229 13.46 -4.01 -0.84
C HIS A 229 13.60 -2.79 -1.77
N LEU A 230 14.44 -1.81 -1.43
CA LEU A 230 14.70 -0.64 -2.28
C LEU A 230 15.41 -1.00 -3.59
N VAL A 231 16.44 -1.85 -3.54
CA VAL A 231 17.21 -2.28 -4.72
C VAL A 231 16.34 -3.09 -5.70
N ASP A 232 15.52 -4.00 -5.17
CA ASP A 232 14.62 -4.80 -6.01
C ASP A 232 13.49 -3.93 -6.58
N SER A 233 12.98 -2.95 -5.81
CA SER A 233 12.01 -1.96 -6.30
C SER A 233 12.58 -1.13 -7.46
N GLN A 234 13.83 -0.71 -7.36
CA GLN A 234 14.52 -0.02 -8.46
C GLN A 234 14.65 -0.93 -9.69
N SER A 235 14.95 -2.21 -9.48
CA SER A 235 15.02 -3.19 -10.56
C SER A 235 13.65 -3.38 -11.23
N LEU A 236 12.57 -3.42 -10.46
CA LEU A 236 11.20 -3.50 -10.99
C LEU A 236 10.85 -2.23 -11.77
N PHE A 237 11.14 -1.04 -11.26
CA PHE A 237 10.89 0.23 -11.94
C PHE A 237 11.59 0.29 -13.30
N ASN A 238 12.83 -0.19 -13.37
CA ASN A 238 13.55 -0.28 -14.64
C ASN A 238 12.93 -1.32 -15.58
N LEU A 239 12.44 -2.44 -15.04
CA LEU A 239 11.80 -3.50 -15.82
C LEU A 239 10.49 -3.05 -16.48
N ILE A 240 9.67 -2.28 -15.76
CA ILE A 240 8.36 -1.78 -16.24
C ILE A 240 8.44 -0.39 -16.88
N ASN A 241 9.65 0.15 -17.04
CA ASN A 241 9.89 1.51 -17.54
C ASN A 241 9.08 2.58 -16.78
N ALA A 242 9.14 2.55 -15.45
CA ALA A 242 8.48 3.52 -14.59
C ALA A 242 8.86 4.96 -14.96
N SER A 243 7.89 5.86 -14.88
CA SER A 243 8.03 7.28 -15.25
C SER A 243 9.10 8.01 -14.43
N ALA A 244 9.59 9.13 -14.95
CA ALA A 244 10.61 9.94 -14.26
C ALA A 244 10.17 10.38 -12.85
N SER A 245 8.90 10.73 -12.66
CA SER A 245 8.36 11.10 -11.35
C SER A 245 8.39 9.94 -10.35
N GLN A 246 8.09 8.71 -10.80
CA GLN A 246 8.18 7.51 -9.96
C GLN A 246 9.63 7.20 -9.60
N GLN A 247 10.57 7.37 -10.54
CA GLN A 247 12.00 7.19 -10.28
C GLN A 247 12.50 8.19 -9.22
N VAL A 248 12.07 9.45 -9.31
CA VAL A 248 12.37 10.48 -8.29
C VAL A 248 11.79 10.09 -6.94
N ALA A 249 10.52 9.67 -6.88
CA ALA A 249 9.90 9.25 -5.63
C ALA A 249 10.64 8.08 -4.95
N LEU A 250 11.08 7.08 -5.72
CA LEU A 250 11.90 5.98 -5.19
C LEU A 250 13.26 6.47 -4.68
N ALA A 251 13.90 7.40 -5.39
CA ALA A 251 15.15 8.01 -4.96
C ALA A 251 15.00 8.80 -3.65
N GLU A 252 13.87 9.48 -3.45
CA GLU A 252 13.54 10.17 -2.19
C GLU A 252 13.36 9.17 -1.04
N ILE A 253 12.65 8.06 -1.26
CA ILE A 253 12.50 6.99 -0.26
C ILE A 253 13.88 6.40 0.10
N ALA A 254 14.73 6.13 -0.90
CA ALA A 254 16.08 5.62 -0.68
C ALA A 254 16.97 6.64 0.06
N ARG A 255 16.82 7.94 -0.24
CA ARG A 255 17.50 9.02 0.47
C ARG A 255 17.07 9.09 1.94
N PHE A 256 15.77 8.98 2.21
CA PHE A 256 15.24 8.93 3.57
C PHE A 256 15.88 7.78 4.36
N PHE A 257 15.91 6.58 3.79
CA PHE A 257 16.57 5.43 4.41
C PHE A 257 18.07 5.70 4.67
N LYS A 258 18.79 6.21 3.67
CA LYS A 258 20.22 6.50 3.78
C LYS A 258 20.57 7.50 4.88
N LEU A 259 19.71 8.49 5.14
CA LEU A 259 19.95 9.49 6.19
C LEU A 259 19.80 8.94 7.61
N LEU A 260 19.09 7.83 7.78
CA LEU A 260 18.73 7.28 9.09
C LEU A 260 19.51 6.03 9.46
N ILE A 261 20.26 5.44 8.53
CA ILE A 261 21.19 4.33 8.82
C ILE A 261 22.30 4.80 9.75
N LYS A 262 22.58 4.02 10.80
CA LYS A 262 23.62 4.28 11.81
C LYS A 262 24.87 3.47 11.56
#